data_AF-A0A4Q8TG78-F1
#
_entry.id   AF-A0A4Q8TG78-F1
#
_cell.length_a   1.000
_cell.length_b   1.000
_cell.length_c   1.000
_cell.angle_alpha   90.00
_cell.angle_beta   90.00
_cell.angle_gamma   90.00
#
_symmetry.space_group_name_H-M   'P 1'
#
loop_
_entity.id
_entity.type
_entity.pdbx_description
1 polymer ?
#
loop_
_entity_poly.entity_id
_entity_poly.type
_entity_poly.pdbx_seq_one_letter_code
_entity_poly.pdbx_strand_id
1 'polypeptide(L)'
;MSEWRALGLVEATDLVVYLPDDSVTLTAVAGGWSLANQLAAAQVDELRVMIWQKTKDGQRGKKQPKPIPRPGFEDTSSQSFTAKPVSIKEMQKRIAERRARQPDDGLVEYRARDGRMIRVTPKQAAYFNRKTR
;
A
#
# COMPACT_ATOMS: atom_id res chain seq x y z
N MET A 1 42.11 -13.95 31.31
CA MET A 1 40.81 -13.31 30.99
C MET A 1 41.02 -12.44 29.76
N SER A 2 40.99 -13.07 28.57
CA SER A 2 41.40 -12.42 27.31
C SER A 2 40.35 -11.46 26.78
N GLU A 3 40.84 -10.36 26.21
CA GLU A 3 40.12 -9.21 25.70
C GLU A 3 39.22 -9.54 24.50
N TRP A 4 37.92 -9.68 24.74
CA TRP A 4 36.88 -9.83 23.71
C TRP A 4 36.67 -8.58 22.83
N ARG A 5 37.51 -7.54 23.00
CA ARG A 5 37.42 -6.25 22.29
C ARG A 5 38.36 -6.12 21.09
N ALA A 6 39.18 -7.13 20.82
CA ALA A 6 40.18 -7.09 19.74
C ALA A 6 39.72 -7.75 18.43
N LEU A 7 38.45 -8.17 18.31
CA LEU A 7 37.94 -8.73 17.06
C LEU A 7 37.75 -7.62 16.04
N GLY A 8 38.49 -7.71 14.93
CA GLY A 8 38.28 -6.82 13.79
C GLY A 8 36.87 -6.98 13.22
N LEU A 9 36.35 -5.96 12.53
CA LEU A 9 35.04 -5.99 11.86
C LEU A 9 34.84 -7.25 11.00
N VAL A 10 35.92 -7.72 10.37
CA VAL A 10 35.96 -8.92 9.53
C VAL A 10 35.82 -10.21 10.35
N GLU A 11 36.49 -10.31 11.49
CA GLU A 11 36.44 -11.49 12.36
C GLU A 11 35.08 -11.60 13.06
N ALA A 12 34.48 -10.46 13.41
CA ALA A 12 33.11 -10.41 13.90
C ALA A 12 32.09 -10.85 12.84
N THR A 13 32.27 -10.47 11.57
CA THR A 13 31.41 -10.96 10.47
C THR A 13 31.61 -12.45 10.22
N ASP A 14 32.84 -12.96 10.32
CA ASP A 14 33.14 -14.38 10.11
C ASP A 14 32.48 -15.25 11.18
N LEU A 15 32.50 -14.80 12.44
CA LEU A 15 31.73 -15.43 13.52
C LEU A 15 30.24 -15.49 13.19
N VAL A 16 29.62 -14.38 12.77
CA VAL A 16 28.19 -14.37 12.42
C VAL A 16 27.86 -15.37 11.29
N VAL A 17 28.76 -15.56 10.33
CA VAL A 17 28.56 -16.49 9.19
C VAL A 17 28.68 -17.97 9.61
N TYR A 18 29.58 -18.30 10.53
CA TYR A 18 29.84 -19.69 10.95
C TYR A 18 29.15 -20.13 12.24
N LEU A 19 28.38 -19.25 12.87
CA LEU A 19 27.63 -19.58 14.06
C LEU A 19 26.55 -20.65 13.74
N PRO A 20 26.41 -21.69 14.58
CA PRO A 20 25.28 -22.62 14.48
C PRO A 20 23.95 -21.88 14.54
N ASP A 21 22.94 -22.38 13.81
CA ASP A 21 21.59 -21.76 13.77
C ASP A 21 20.96 -21.62 15.18
N ASP A 22 21.28 -22.55 16.09
CA ASP A 22 20.81 -22.54 17.49
C ASP A 22 21.70 -21.71 18.44
N SER A 23 22.67 -20.95 17.89
CA SER A 23 23.57 -20.16 18.71
C SER A 23 22.82 -19.04 19.44
N VAL A 24 23.11 -18.91 20.74
CA VAL A 24 22.50 -17.88 21.61
C VAL A 24 22.83 -16.47 21.11
N THR A 25 24.02 -16.27 20.55
CA THR A 25 24.44 -14.99 19.98
C THR A 25 23.72 -14.68 18.67
N LEU A 26 23.49 -15.68 17.81
CA LEU A 26 22.68 -15.52 16.59
C LEU A 26 21.23 -15.23 16.96
N THR A 27 20.71 -15.88 17.99
CA THR A 27 19.38 -15.62 18.53
C THR A 27 19.25 -14.19 19.05
N ALA A 28 20.26 -13.67 19.77
CA ALA A 28 20.25 -12.32 20.29
C ALA A 28 20.33 -11.24 19.18
N VAL A 29 21.07 -11.51 18.10
CA VAL A 29 21.29 -10.55 17.00
C VAL A 29 20.17 -10.60 15.95
N ALA A 30 19.79 -11.80 15.51
CA ALA A 30 18.79 -12.02 14.46
C ALA A 30 17.37 -12.28 15.02
N GLY A 31 17.18 -12.17 16.34
CA GLY A 31 15.89 -12.42 16.99
C GLY A 31 15.43 -13.88 16.93
N GLY A 32 16.37 -14.83 16.78
CA GLY A 32 16.09 -16.27 16.71
C GLY A 32 15.60 -16.76 15.33
N TRP A 33 15.70 -15.92 14.30
CA TRP A 33 15.32 -16.29 12.93
C TRP A 33 16.55 -16.67 12.11
N SER A 34 16.70 -17.95 11.78
CA SER A 34 17.64 -18.40 10.76
C SER A 34 17.18 -18.00 9.35
N LEU A 35 18.07 -18.08 8.36
CA LEU A 35 17.73 -17.85 6.96
C LEU A 35 16.62 -18.79 6.48
N ALA A 36 16.65 -20.06 6.92
CA ALA A 36 15.61 -21.03 6.60
C ALA A 36 14.24 -20.59 7.12
N ASN A 37 14.17 -20.03 8.34
CA ASN A 37 12.94 -19.49 8.90
C ASN A 37 12.41 -18.32 8.07
N GLN A 38 13.28 -17.42 7.62
CA GLN A 38 12.88 -16.30 6.76
C GLN A 38 12.31 -16.77 5.41
N LEU A 39 12.99 -17.73 4.76
CA LEU A 39 12.54 -18.29 3.49
C LEU A 39 11.22 -19.06 3.64
N ALA A 40 11.07 -19.84 4.71
CA ALA A 40 9.84 -20.54 5.01
C ALA A 40 8.67 -19.56 5.25
N ALA A 41 8.89 -18.48 6.00
CA ALA A 41 7.87 -17.45 6.18
C ALA A 41 7.48 -16.77 4.87
N ALA A 42 8.44 -16.47 3.99
CA ALA A 42 8.14 -15.91 2.67
C ALA A 42 7.27 -16.85 1.84
N GLN A 43 7.54 -18.16 1.86
CA GLN A 43 6.69 -19.15 1.19
C GLN A 43 5.27 -19.17 1.77
N VAL A 44 5.14 -19.14 3.10
CA VAL A 44 3.82 -19.13 3.77
C VAL A 44 3.04 -17.86 3.44
N ASP A 45 3.71 -16.71 3.38
CA ASP A 45 3.09 -15.43 2.99
C ASP A 45 2.49 -15.52 1.57
N GLU A 46 3.25 -16.02 0.60
CA GLU A 46 2.78 -16.21 -0.77
C GLU A 46 1.61 -17.20 -0.86
N LEU A 47 1.68 -18.32 -0.12
CA LEU A 47 0.59 -19.30 -0.07
C LEU A 47 -0.70 -18.69 0.49
N ARG A 48 -0.60 -17.87 1.55
CA ARG A 48 -1.76 -17.15 2.10
C ARG A 48 -2.37 -16.21 1.08
N VAL A 49 -1.55 -15.49 0.32
CA VAL A 49 -2.02 -14.60 -0.76
C VAL A 49 -2.70 -15.41 -1.86
N MET A 50 -2.13 -16.54 -2.29
CA MET A 50 -2.75 -17.41 -3.30
C MET A 50 -4.12 -17.96 -2.85
N ILE A 51 -4.23 -18.41 -1.60
CA ILE A 51 -5.51 -18.88 -1.05
C ILE A 51 -6.50 -17.72 -0.98
N TRP A 52 -6.07 -16.56 -0.50
CA TRP A 52 -6.90 -15.36 -0.42
C TRP A 52 -7.42 -14.92 -1.80
N GLN A 53 -6.60 -14.94 -2.86
CA GLN A 53 -7.00 -14.60 -4.23
C GLN A 53 -8.18 -15.45 -4.73
N LYS A 54 -8.30 -16.70 -4.25
CA LYS A 54 -9.41 -17.60 -4.61
C LYS A 54 -10.73 -17.27 -3.88
N THR A 55 -10.70 -16.42 -2.85
CA THR A 55 -11.89 -16.02 -2.08
C THR A 55 -12.63 -14.86 -2.74
N LYS A 56 -13.90 -14.65 -2.36
CA LYS A 56 -14.69 -13.48 -2.80
C LYS A 56 -14.06 -12.15 -2.38
N ASP A 57 -13.40 -12.12 -1.23
CA ASP A 57 -12.70 -10.94 -0.74
C ASP A 57 -11.44 -10.66 -1.57
N GLY A 58 -10.71 -11.71 -1.97
CA GLY A 58 -9.58 -11.64 -2.89
C GLY A 58 -9.95 -11.11 -4.27
N GLN A 59 -11.04 -11.61 -4.86
CA GLN A 59 -11.55 -11.09 -6.14
C GLN A 59 -11.93 -9.62 -6.09
N ARG A 60 -12.28 -9.10 -4.91
CA ARG A 60 -12.64 -7.70 -4.67
C ARG A 60 -11.46 -6.86 -4.16
N GLY A 61 -10.26 -7.43 -4.02
CA GLY A 61 -9.09 -6.75 -3.51
C GLY A 61 -9.22 -6.29 -2.05
N LYS A 62 -10.02 -6.98 -1.23
CA LYS A 62 -10.29 -6.60 0.17
C LYS A 62 -9.61 -7.55 1.14
N LYS A 63 -9.18 -7.01 2.28
CA LYS A 63 -8.64 -7.77 3.43
C LYS A 63 -7.49 -8.70 3.03
N GLN A 64 -6.52 -8.20 2.27
CA GLN A 64 -5.32 -8.97 1.95
C GLN A 64 -4.62 -9.42 3.25
N PRO A 65 -4.19 -10.69 3.34
CA PRO A 65 -3.46 -11.17 4.51
C PRO A 65 -2.16 -10.39 4.68
N LYS A 66 -1.84 -10.06 5.93
CA LYS A 66 -0.58 -9.40 6.28
C LYS A 66 0.57 -10.43 6.32
N PRO A 67 1.78 -10.04 5.91
CA PRO A 67 2.97 -10.87 6.07
C PRO A 67 3.21 -11.28 7.53
N ILE A 68 3.83 -12.43 7.74
CA ILE A 68 4.26 -12.86 9.07
C ILE A 68 5.31 -11.85 9.60
N PRO A 69 5.14 -11.32 10.82
CA PRO A 69 6.11 -10.39 11.39
C PRO A 69 7.45 -11.11 11.59
N ARG A 70 8.52 -10.53 11.04
CA ARG A 70 9.88 -11.11 11.07
C ARG A 70 10.92 -10.05 11.47
N PRO A 71 11.98 -10.44 12.20
CA PRO A 71 13.06 -9.53 12.59
C PRO A 71 13.68 -8.85 11.37
N GLY A 72 13.96 -7.54 11.48
CA GLY A 72 14.54 -6.74 10.39
C GLY A 72 13.56 -6.38 9.26
N PHE A 73 12.27 -6.78 9.35
CA PHE A 73 11.24 -6.40 8.39
C PHE A 73 10.17 -5.54 9.06
N GLU A 74 10.20 -4.24 8.80
CA GLU A 74 9.16 -3.31 9.25
C GLU A 74 8.04 -3.22 8.20
N ASP A 75 6.79 -3.42 8.63
CA ASP A 75 5.63 -3.26 7.76
C ASP A 75 5.39 -1.76 7.48
N THR A 76 5.91 -1.28 6.36
CA THR A 76 5.73 0.11 5.90
C THR A 76 4.35 0.39 5.32
N SER A 77 3.49 -0.63 5.18
CA SER A 77 2.17 -0.47 4.54
C SER A 77 1.13 0.23 5.43
N SER A 78 1.35 0.28 6.75
CA SER A 78 0.47 1.01 7.66
C SER A 78 0.90 2.47 7.77
N GLN A 79 0.56 3.30 6.77
CA GLN A 79 0.53 4.74 6.98
C GLN A 79 -0.69 5.08 7.87
N SER A 80 -0.47 5.22 9.17
CA SER A 80 -1.48 5.81 10.05
C SER A 80 -1.54 7.31 9.74
N PHE A 81 -2.55 7.74 9.01
CA PHE A 81 -2.87 9.16 8.92
C PHE A 81 -3.44 9.61 10.27
N THR A 82 -2.57 10.09 11.15
CA THR A 82 -2.95 10.74 12.41
C THR A 82 -3.49 12.14 12.10
N ALA A 83 -4.55 12.22 11.31
CA ALA A 83 -5.28 13.47 11.13
C ALA A 83 -6.16 13.71 12.36
N LYS A 84 -6.16 14.92 12.90
CA LYS A 84 -7.11 15.32 13.95
C LYS A 84 -8.53 15.05 13.45
N PRO A 85 -9.39 14.34 14.20
CA PRO A 85 -10.76 14.15 13.81
C PRO A 85 -11.44 15.52 13.68
N VAL A 86 -11.93 15.82 12.48
CA VAL A 86 -12.63 17.07 12.17
C VAL A 86 -14.13 16.84 12.38
N SER A 87 -14.84 17.83 12.95
CA SER A 87 -16.30 17.75 13.10
C SER A 87 -17.00 17.60 11.75
N ILE A 88 -18.15 16.92 11.71
CA ILE A 88 -18.92 16.70 10.46
C ILE A 88 -19.24 18.02 9.76
N LYS A 89 -19.55 19.07 10.54
CA LYS A 89 -19.87 20.40 10.02
C LYS A 89 -18.67 21.05 9.33
N GLU A 90 -17.49 20.96 9.93
CA GLU A 90 -16.27 21.52 9.33
C GLU A 90 -15.81 20.71 8.11
N MET A 91 -15.99 19.38 8.13
CA MET A 91 -15.78 18.53 6.95
C MET A 91 -16.69 18.94 5.78
N GLN A 92 -17.99 19.12 6.03
CA GLN A 92 -18.95 19.55 5.01
C GLN A 92 -18.58 20.92 4.43
N LYS A 93 -18.15 21.86 5.28
CA LYS A 93 -17.65 23.17 4.84
C LYS A 93 -16.44 23.03 3.91
N ARG A 94 -15.44 22.22 4.27
CA ARG A 94 -14.27 21.95 3.42
C ARG A 94 -14.64 21.28 2.08
N ILE A 95 -15.61 20.38 2.08
CA ILE A 95 -16.11 19.74 0.84
C ILE A 95 -16.81 20.78 -0.04
N ALA A 96 -17.66 21.63 0.54
CA ALA A 96 -18.36 22.69 -0.17
C ALA A 96 -17.38 23.71 -0.76
N GLU A 97 -16.37 24.13 0.00
CA GLU A 97 -15.30 25.02 -0.47
C GLU A 97 -14.50 24.40 -1.63
N ARG A 98 -14.19 23.09 -1.57
CA ARG A 98 -13.52 22.39 -2.67
C ARG A 98 -14.38 22.31 -3.93
N ARG A 99 -15.68 22.07 -3.77
CA ARG A 99 -16.64 22.05 -4.90
C ARG A 99 -16.85 23.44 -5.49
N ALA A 100 -16.93 24.47 -4.65
CA ALA A 100 -17.08 25.86 -5.08
C ALA A 100 -15.81 26.42 -5.75
N ARG A 101 -14.62 25.90 -5.39
CA ARG A 101 -13.35 26.24 -6.03
C ARG A 101 -13.15 25.51 -7.36
N GLN A 102 -13.93 24.47 -7.66
CA GLN A 102 -13.84 23.76 -8.92
C GLN A 102 -14.29 24.74 -10.02
N PRO A 103 -13.38 25.17 -10.92
CA PRO A 103 -13.73 26.14 -11.96
C PRO A 103 -14.78 25.50 -12.85
N ASP A 104 -15.78 26.29 -13.28
CA ASP A 104 -16.77 25.85 -14.27
C ASP A 104 -16.01 25.19 -15.43
N ASP A 105 -16.30 23.91 -15.65
CA ASP A 105 -15.57 23.01 -16.55
C ASP A 105 -15.52 23.50 -18.01
N GLY A 106 -16.22 24.60 -18.32
CA GLY A 106 -16.41 25.15 -19.66
C GLY A 106 -17.30 24.26 -20.55
N LEU A 107 -17.95 23.25 -19.96
CA LEU A 107 -18.79 22.28 -20.64
C LEU A 107 -20.24 22.76 -20.68
N VAL A 108 -20.88 22.60 -21.84
CA VAL A 108 -22.28 22.91 -22.07
C VAL A 108 -23.09 21.62 -22.00
N GLU A 109 -24.31 21.70 -21.46
CA GLU A 109 -25.24 20.59 -21.47
C GLU A 109 -25.78 20.38 -22.89
N TYR A 110 -25.52 19.20 -23.45
CA TYR A 110 -25.98 18.81 -24.79
C TYR A 110 -26.98 17.66 -24.67
N ARG A 111 -28.10 17.79 -25.38
CA ARG A 111 -29.11 16.74 -25.49
C ARG A 111 -28.76 15.81 -26.63
N ALA A 112 -28.31 14.60 -26.31
CA ALA A 112 -28.05 13.57 -27.28
C ALA A 112 -29.35 13.04 -27.91
N ARG A 113 -29.24 12.40 -29.09
CA ARG A 113 -30.38 11.89 -29.88
C ARG A 113 -31.22 10.85 -29.13
N ASP A 114 -30.61 10.14 -28.19
CA ASP A 114 -31.25 9.17 -27.29
C ASP A 114 -31.96 9.82 -26.09
N GLY A 115 -32.02 11.15 -26.03
CA GLY A 115 -32.67 11.92 -24.97
C GLY A 115 -31.79 12.12 -23.73
N ARG A 116 -30.57 11.57 -23.68
CA ARG A 116 -29.65 11.75 -22.55
C ARG A 116 -29.01 13.15 -22.58
N MET A 117 -28.89 13.75 -21.40
CA MET A 117 -28.13 14.99 -21.21
C MET A 117 -26.67 14.64 -20.91
N ILE A 118 -25.77 15.09 -21.78
CA ILE A 118 -24.32 14.89 -21.62
C ILE A 118 -23.62 16.25 -21.51
N ARG A 119 -22.61 16.35 -20.64
CA ARG A 119 -21.76 17.53 -20.53
C ARG A 119 -20.63 17.43 -21.55
N VAL A 120 -20.62 18.33 -22.52
CA VAL A 120 -19.66 18.30 -23.64
C VAL A 120 -19.10 19.70 -23.90
N THR A 121 -17.97 19.79 -24.58
CA THR A 121 -17.41 21.10 -24.94
C THR A 121 -18.31 21.82 -25.97
N PRO A 122 -18.32 23.17 -26.01
CA PRO A 122 -19.09 23.94 -26.99
C PRO A 122 -18.82 23.52 -28.44
N LYS A 123 -17.56 23.20 -28.75
CA LYS A 123 -17.13 22.73 -30.08
C LYS A 123 -17.74 21.36 -30.42
N GLN A 124 -17.81 20.44 -29.46
CA GLN A 124 -18.44 19.14 -29.65
C GLN A 124 -19.95 19.26 -29.81
N ALA A 125 -20.62 20.10 -29.02
CA ALA A 125 -22.05 20.38 -29.20
C ALA A 125 -22.36 20.92 -30.61
N ALA A 126 -21.55 21.86 -31.11
CA ALA A 126 -21.68 22.40 -32.47
C ALA A 126 -21.41 21.36 -33.57
N TYR A 127 -20.49 20.41 -33.34
CA TYR A 127 -20.22 19.30 -34.24
C TYR A 127 -21.39 18.32 -34.29
N PHE A 128 -21.92 17.93 -33.12
CA PHE A 128 -23.05 17.01 -33.05
C PHE A 128 -24.28 17.60 -33.73
N ASN A 129 -24.58 18.89 -33.50
CA ASN A 129 -25.68 19.60 -34.18
C ASN A 129 -25.52 19.63 -35.71
N ARG A 130 -24.29 19.73 -36.22
CA ARG A 130 -24.03 19.70 -37.68
C ARG A 130 -24.22 18.32 -38.28
N LYS A 131 -23.81 17.27 -37.58
CA LYS A 131 -23.92 15.87 -38.05
C LYS A 131 -25.35 15.33 -37.98
N THR A 132 -26.22 15.96 -37.18
CA THR A 132 -27.63 15.59 -37.04
C THR A 132 -28.57 16.28 -38.03
N ARG A 133 -28.08 17.21 -38.85
CA ARG A 133 -28.79 17.77 -40.00
C ARG A 133 -28.57 16.88 -41.22
#